data_AF-A0A0F8YJJ1-F1
#
_entry.id   AF-A0A0F8YJJ1-F1
#
_cell.length_a   1.000
_cell.length_b   1.000
_cell.length_c   1.000
_cell.angle_alpha   90.00
_cell.angle_beta   90.00
_cell.angle_gamma   90.00
#
_symmetry.space_group_name_H-M   'P 1'
#
loop_
_entity.id
_entity.type
_entity.pdbx_description
1 polymer ?
#
loop_
_entity_poly.entity_id
_entity_poly.type
_entity_poly.pdbx_seq_one_letter_code
_entity_poly.pdbx_strand_id
1 'polypeptide(L)'
;GLGQSNSLYGITRNDRNNYVASEYAQMILSPAIFLAAEQIRGYGSLSLSNQVWKYVGQAPDQVSIRPEGSNASANFIIYRMGDLYLMKAEALSQIGEFEQSLAYLNSVRDRANMEPLSVSFTPQDFEDAILEERAKELAFEGKRWFDLLRMGRRNNYANKDKLIEILVQDVPSSQKLVQKAKLSNPLGWYMPIYINEIDRNRNITQNPYYYEGN
;
A
#
# COMPACT_ATOMS: atom_id res chain seq x y z
N GLY A 1 26.85 9.63 4.09
CA GLY A 1 25.74 8.76 3.65
C GLY A 1 24.50 9.62 3.61
N LEU A 2 24.01 9.94 2.41
CA LEU A 2 22.86 10.82 2.24
C LEU A 2 21.60 10.06 2.67
N GLY A 3 20.91 10.59 3.68
CA GLY A 3 19.66 10.05 4.23
C GLY A 3 18.58 9.95 3.16
N GLN A 4 18.56 8.82 2.46
CA GLN A 4 17.40 8.39 1.70
C GLN A 4 16.33 7.94 2.69
N SER A 5 15.60 8.89 3.25
CA SER A 5 14.29 8.64 3.84
C SER A 5 13.26 8.49 2.71
N ASN A 6 13.46 7.51 1.82
CA ASN A 6 12.35 7.05 1.00
C ASN A 6 11.42 6.30 1.95
N SER A 7 10.43 7.02 2.48
CA SER A 7 9.17 6.41 2.92
C SER A 7 8.76 5.45 1.81
N LEU A 8 8.85 4.16 2.08
CA LEU A 8 8.79 3.11 1.06
C LEU A 8 7.34 2.97 0.58
N TYR A 9 6.83 3.96 -0.18
CA TYR A 9 5.50 3.98 -0.80
C TYR A 9 4.37 4.57 0.06
N GLY A 10 4.67 5.65 0.80
CA GLY A 10 3.71 6.66 1.23
C GLY A 10 2.89 6.35 2.48
N ILE A 11 2.92 5.12 3.02
CA ILE A 11 2.11 4.76 4.22
C ILE A 11 2.91 4.76 5.53
N THR A 12 4.24 4.73 5.49
CA THR A 12 5.11 4.78 6.68
C THR A 12 6.12 5.91 6.58
N ARG A 13 6.59 6.43 7.71
CA ARG A 13 7.72 7.37 7.80
C ARG A 13 8.65 6.96 8.94
N ASN A 14 9.90 7.40 8.87
CA ASN A 14 10.86 7.17 9.95
C ASN A 14 10.80 8.34 10.94
N ASP A 15 10.61 8.04 12.23
CA ASP A 15 10.70 8.98 13.33
C ASP A 15 11.66 8.44 14.40
N ARG A 16 12.84 9.06 14.53
CA ARG A 16 13.85 8.76 15.57
C ARG A 16 14.13 7.26 15.75
N ASN A 17 14.38 6.56 14.64
CA ASN A 17 14.62 5.10 14.54
C ASN A 17 13.37 4.20 14.59
N ASN A 18 12.17 4.75 14.64
CA ASN A 18 10.91 4.00 14.59
C ASN A 18 10.22 4.18 13.24
N TYR A 19 9.59 3.12 12.73
CA TYR A 19 8.65 3.22 11.61
C TYR A 19 7.26 3.53 12.16
N VAL A 20 6.75 4.71 11.86
CA VAL A 20 5.40 5.16 12.23
C VAL A 20 4.57 5.38 10.97
N ALA A 21 3.27 5.52 11.12
CA ALA A 21 2.41 5.87 9.99
C ALA A 21 2.73 7.26 9.43
N SER A 22 2.71 7.38 8.11
CA SER A 22 2.80 8.68 7.42
C SER A 22 1.54 9.53 7.66
N GLU A 23 1.62 10.81 7.31
CA GLU A 23 0.45 11.70 7.31
C GLU A 23 -0.62 11.22 6.34
N TYR A 24 -0.24 10.72 5.16
CA TYR A 24 -1.16 10.10 4.22
C TYR A 24 -1.88 8.88 4.82
N ALA A 25 -1.16 8.00 5.52
CA ALA A 25 -1.77 6.85 6.20
C ALA A 25 -2.74 7.30 7.30
N GLN A 26 -2.40 8.34 8.06
CA GLN A 26 -3.32 8.91 9.06
C GLN A 26 -4.59 9.46 8.40
N MET A 27 -4.47 10.16 7.28
CA MET A 27 -5.61 10.71 6.54
C MET A 27 -6.56 9.62 6.02
N ILE A 28 -6.03 8.54 5.43
CA ILE A 28 -6.88 7.50 4.82
C ILE A 28 -7.42 6.48 5.84
N LEU A 29 -6.73 6.29 6.97
CA LEU A 29 -7.09 5.31 8.00
C LEU A 29 -7.84 5.92 9.18
N SER A 30 -7.64 7.21 9.46
CA SER A 30 -8.24 7.94 10.59
C SER A 30 -8.65 9.36 10.17
N PRO A 31 -9.65 9.51 9.27
CA PRO A 31 -10.04 10.82 8.74
C PRO A 31 -10.68 11.77 9.77
N ALA A 32 -11.07 11.27 10.96
CA ALA A 32 -11.60 12.09 12.05
C ALA A 32 -10.47 12.59 12.98
N ILE A 33 -10.24 13.90 12.99
CA ILE A 33 -9.32 14.60 13.91
C ILE A 33 -9.91 14.71 15.33
N PHE A 34 -11.17 14.34 15.54
CA PHE A 34 -11.84 14.43 16.83
C PHE A 34 -11.95 13.08 17.52
N LEU A 35 -11.32 13.00 18.69
CA LEU A 35 -11.64 12.04 19.75
C LEU A 35 -13.18 12.02 19.92
N ALA A 36 -13.79 10.85 19.79
CA ALA A 36 -15.23 10.59 19.95
C ALA A 36 -16.15 10.89 18.74
N ALA A 37 -15.91 10.22 17.61
CA ALA A 37 -17.00 9.68 16.78
C ALA A 37 -16.48 8.47 15.98
N GLU A 38 -17.12 7.35 16.22
CA GLU A 38 -16.74 5.98 15.88
C GLU A 38 -17.00 5.65 14.41
N GLN A 39 -16.20 6.22 13.50
CA GLN A 39 -16.09 5.73 12.11
C GLN A 39 -14.63 5.67 11.67
N ILE A 40 -13.97 4.60 12.10
CA ILE A 40 -12.61 4.18 11.77
C ILE A 40 -12.72 2.66 11.58
N ARG A 41 -11.92 2.02 10.72
CA ARG A 41 -11.84 0.53 10.58
C ARG A 41 -11.33 -0.13 11.87
N GLY A 42 -12.12 -0.03 12.94
CA GLY A 42 -11.76 -0.24 14.33
C GLY A 42 -10.61 0.66 14.78
N TYR A 43 -10.52 0.90 16.08
CA TYR A 43 -9.36 1.41 16.82
C TYR A 43 -8.08 0.55 16.66
N GLY A 44 -7.87 -0.16 15.55
CA GLY A 44 -6.89 -1.25 15.38
C GLY A 44 -5.90 -1.09 14.23
N SER A 45 -5.91 0.03 13.51
CA SER A 45 -4.89 0.30 12.47
C SER A 45 -3.79 1.24 12.97
N LEU A 46 -4.14 2.40 13.55
CA LEU A 46 -3.19 3.40 14.08
C LEU A 46 -3.52 3.88 15.51
N SER A 47 -2.50 4.05 16.35
CA SER A 47 -2.60 4.61 17.70
C SER A 47 -2.60 6.14 17.68
N LEU A 48 -3.00 6.77 18.79
CA LEU A 48 -2.89 8.22 19.01
C LEU A 48 -1.45 8.74 18.84
N SER A 49 -0.46 7.83 18.95
CA SER A 49 0.97 8.12 18.77
C SER A 49 1.48 7.70 17.38
N ASN A 50 0.61 7.54 16.38
CA ASN A 50 0.92 7.11 15.00
C ASN A 50 1.57 5.72 14.90
N GLN A 51 1.45 4.90 15.95
CA GLN A 51 1.98 3.55 15.93
C GLN A 51 1.01 2.61 15.24
N VAL A 52 1.53 1.60 14.54
CA VAL A 52 0.70 0.66 13.78
C VAL A 52 0.20 -0.45 14.72
N TRP A 53 -1.04 -0.33 15.20
CA TRP A 53 -1.68 -1.26 16.16
C TRP A 53 -1.51 -2.74 15.81
N LYS A 54 -1.55 -3.07 14.51
CA LYS A 54 -1.36 -4.44 13.99
C LYS A 54 -0.07 -5.10 14.47
N TYR A 55 0.96 -4.32 14.78
CA TYR A 55 2.29 -4.79 15.17
C TYR A 55 2.75 -4.32 16.56
N VAL A 56 2.05 -3.36 17.17
CA VAL A 56 2.41 -2.79 18.49
C VAL A 56 2.03 -3.72 19.65
N GLY A 57 1.11 -4.66 19.42
CA GLY A 57 0.74 -5.65 20.43
C GLY A 57 -0.02 -5.06 21.62
N GLN A 58 -0.52 -3.84 21.51
CA GLN A 58 -1.42 -3.23 22.50
C GLN A 58 -2.84 -3.22 21.92
N ALA A 59 -3.87 -3.28 22.76
CA ALA A 59 -5.25 -3.31 22.33
C ALA A 59 -5.79 -1.88 22.10
N PRO A 60 -6.90 -1.75 21.37
CA PRO A 60 -7.63 -0.49 21.16
C PRO A 60 -7.82 0.40 22.40
N ASP A 61 -7.94 -0.21 23.58
CA ASP A 61 -8.19 0.45 24.86
C ASP A 61 -6.98 1.23 25.41
N GLN A 62 -5.82 1.20 24.73
CA GLN A 62 -4.55 1.81 25.18
C GLN A 62 -3.99 1.25 26.50
N VAL A 63 -4.62 0.23 27.09
CA VAL A 63 -4.28 -0.27 28.43
C VAL A 63 -3.82 -1.71 28.35
N SER A 64 -4.49 -2.53 27.54
CA SER A 64 -4.16 -3.93 27.39
C SER A 64 -2.95 -4.09 26.47
N ILE A 65 -1.80 -4.44 27.03
CA ILE A 65 -0.57 -4.73 26.27
C ILE A 65 -0.38 -6.25 26.25
N ARG A 66 0.04 -6.81 25.11
CA ARG A 66 0.42 -8.23 25.01
C ARG A 66 1.52 -8.52 26.03
N PRO A 67 1.40 -9.56 26.86
CA PRO A 67 2.41 -9.90 27.86
C PRO A 67 3.79 -10.06 27.22
N GLU A 68 4.82 -9.44 27.81
CA GLU A 68 6.21 -9.56 27.34
C GLU A 68 6.68 -11.03 27.33
N GLY A 69 7.50 -11.40 26.33
CA GLY A 69 8.02 -12.76 26.13
C GLY A 69 7.53 -13.43 24.84
N SER A 70 7.52 -14.77 24.78
CA SER A 70 7.07 -15.56 23.61
C SER A 70 5.62 -15.28 23.16
N ASN A 71 4.84 -14.61 24.00
CA ASN A 71 3.43 -14.22 23.77
C ASN A 71 3.27 -12.82 23.15
N ALA A 72 4.36 -12.05 22.99
CA ALA A 72 4.38 -10.76 22.29
C ALA A 72 4.59 -10.89 20.77
N SER A 73 4.60 -12.12 20.24
CA SER A 73 4.79 -12.38 18.81
C SER A 73 3.63 -11.80 17.98
N ALA A 74 3.95 -10.91 17.03
CA ALA A 74 3.01 -10.45 16.01
C ALA A 74 3.11 -11.35 14.78
N ASN A 75 2.04 -12.07 14.44
CA ASN A 75 2.01 -12.85 13.21
C ASN A 75 2.01 -11.91 12.00
N PHE A 76 3.03 -12.03 11.13
CA PHE A 76 3.04 -11.33 9.86
C PHE A 76 2.17 -12.09 8.85
N ILE A 77 0.99 -11.56 8.57
CA ILE A 77 0.00 -12.21 7.71
C ILE A 77 0.40 -12.03 6.25
N ILE A 78 0.69 -13.13 5.55
CA ILE A 78 0.99 -13.11 4.12
C ILE A 78 -0.29 -13.12 3.27
N TYR A 79 -1.29 -13.92 3.68
CA TYR A 79 -2.58 -14.05 3.01
C TYR A 79 -3.72 -14.09 4.04
N ARG A 80 -4.84 -13.47 3.68
CA ARG A 80 -6.07 -13.48 4.47
C ARG A 80 -7.29 -13.19 3.59
N MET A 81 -8.47 -13.46 4.13
CA MET A 81 -9.72 -13.38 3.39
C MET A 81 -9.98 -12.00 2.76
N GLY A 82 -9.62 -10.91 3.43
CA GLY A 82 -9.77 -9.56 2.87
C GLY A 82 -8.98 -9.36 1.56
N ASP A 83 -7.75 -9.88 1.47
CA ASP A 83 -6.97 -9.82 0.22
C ASP A 83 -7.63 -10.66 -0.88
N LEU A 84 -8.13 -11.86 -0.54
CA LEU A 84 -8.84 -12.74 -1.49
C LEU A 84 -10.11 -12.08 -2.05
N TYR A 85 -10.91 -11.42 -1.21
CA TYR A 85 -12.13 -10.75 -1.64
C TYR A 85 -11.82 -9.57 -2.55
N LEU A 86 -10.81 -8.77 -2.22
CA LEU A 86 -10.40 -7.63 -3.06
C LEU A 86 -9.74 -8.08 -4.36
N MET A 87 -8.98 -9.18 -4.37
CA MET A 87 -8.47 -9.79 -5.61
C MET A 87 -9.62 -10.30 -6.49
N LYS A 88 -10.67 -10.90 -5.89
CA LYS A 88 -11.84 -11.35 -6.65
C LYS A 88 -12.65 -10.17 -7.19
N ALA A 89 -12.88 -9.13 -6.39
CA ALA A 89 -13.51 -7.89 -6.85
C ALA A 89 -12.75 -7.31 -8.05
N GLU A 90 -11.43 -7.26 -7.97
CA GLU A 90 -10.60 -6.77 -9.07
C GLU A 90 -10.69 -7.62 -10.32
N ALA A 91 -10.63 -8.94 -10.20
CA ALA A 91 -10.78 -9.81 -11.37
C ALA A 91 -12.15 -9.62 -12.05
N LEU A 92 -13.22 -9.50 -11.26
CA LEU A 92 -14.58 -9.26 -11.75
C LEU A 92 -14.69 -7.90 -12.47
N SER A 93 -14.12 -6.83 -11.91
CA SER A 93 -14.16 -5.51 -12.57
C SER A 93 -13.42 -5.50 -13.91
N GLN A 94 -12.33 -6.27 -14.04
CA GLN A 94 -11.57 -6.37 -15.30
C GLN A 94 -12.31 -7.15 -16.40
N ILE A 95 -13.28 -7.99 -16.04
CA ILE A 95 -14.14 -8.70 -17.01
C ILE A 95 -15.52 -8.05 -17.19
N GLY A 96 -15.73 -6.87 -16.59
CA GLY A 96 -16.99 -6.11 -16.71
C GLY A 96 -18.11 -6.53 -15.75
N GLU A 97 -17.84 -7.44 -14.82
CA GLU A 97 -18.80 -7.94 -13.82
C GLU A 97 -18.89 -6.98 -12.61
N PHE A 98 -19.31 -5.73 -12.87
CA PHE A 98 -19.27 -4.64 -11.90
C PHE A 98 -20.17 -4.85 -10.68
N GLU A 99 -21.36 -5.41 -10.85
CA GLU A 99 -22.27 -5.70 -9.72
C GLU A 99 -21.65 -6.70 -8.74
N GLN A 100 -21.11 -7.80 -9.26
CA GLN A 100 -20.45 -8.81 -8.44
C GLN A 100 -19.17 -8.25 -7.80
N SER A 101 -18.40 -7.45 -8.55
CA SER A 101 -17.23 -6.76 -8.01
C SER A 101 -17.60 -5.87 -6.81
N LEU A 102 -18.68 -5.09 -6.94
CA LEU A 102 -19.14 -4.18 -5.89
C LEU A 102 -19.61 -4.96 -4.65
N ALA A 103 -20.25 -6.11 -4.83
CA ALA A 103 -20.65 -6.98 -3.72
C ALA A 103 -19.45 -7.48 -2.90
N TYR A 104 -18.36 -7.93 -3.55
CA TYR A 104 -17.14 -8.33 -2.85
C TYR A 104 -16.44 -7.15 -2.18
N LEU A 105 -16.42 -5.99 -2.81
CA LEU A 105 -15.87 -4.75 -2.25
C LEU A 105 -16.63 -4.36 -0.96
N ASN A 106 -17.95 -4.32 -1.03
CA ASN A 106 -18.81 -3.96 0.11
C ASN A 106 -18.80 -5.03 1.21
N SER A 107 -18.55 -6.30 0.90
CA SER A 107 -18.36 -7.35 1.91
C SER A 107 -17.14 -7.09 2.82
N VAL A 108 -16.06 -6.52 2.26
CA VAL A 108 -14.87 -6.15 3.03
C VAL A 108 -15.16 -4.95 3.94
N ARG A 109 -15.93 -4.00 3.42
CA ARG A 109 -16.33 -2.76 4.11
C ARG A 109 -17.31 -3.02 5.25
N ASP A 110 -18.32 -3.85 5.01
CA ASP A 110 -19.32 -4.27 5.99
C ASP A 110 -18.65 -4.92 7.21
N ARG A 111 -17.74 -5.87 6.99
CA ARG A 111 -16.95 -6.48 8.08
C ARG A 111 -16.10 -5.46 8.84
N ALA A 112 -15.70 -4.36 8.18
CA ALA A 112 -14.96 -3.27 8.79
C ALA A 112 -15.87 -2.17 9.40
N ASN A 113 -17.19 -2.39 9.49
CA ASN A 113 -18.21 -1.42 9.91
C ASN A 113 -18.16 -0.10 9.13
N MET A 114 -17.91 -0.19 7.83
CA MET A 114 -17.86 0.96 6.92
C MET A 114 -19.11 0.97 6.03
N GLU A 115 -19.63 2.17 5.77
CA GLU A 115 -20.74 2.37 4.83
C GLU A 115 -20.43 1.76 3.46
N PRO A 116 -21.42 1.13 2.80
CA PRO A 116 -21.23 0.57 1.46
C PRO A 116 -20.84 1.68 0.47
N LEU A 117 -19.95 1.35 -0.46
CA LEU A 117 -19.62 2.23 -1.58
C LEU A 117 -20.71 2.15 -2.65
N SER A 118 -20.96 3.30 -3.26
CA SER A 118 -21.60 3.42 -4.57
C SER A 118 -20.51 3.82 -5.57
N VAL A 119 -20.36 3.04 -6.64
CA VAL A 119 -19.32 3.21 -7.65
C VAL A 119 -20.01 3.24 -9.01
N SER A 120 -19.70 4.22 -9.85
CA SER A 120 -20.16 4.23 -11.23
C SER A 120 -19.61 3.01 -11.99
N PHE A 121 -20.42 2.38 -12.83
CA PHE A 121 -20.07 1.12 -13.51
C PHE A 121 -19.14 1.37 -14.70
N THR A 122 -17.97 1.94 -14.42
CA THR A 122 -16.89 2.16 -15.38
C THR A 122 -15.63 1.41 -14.92
N PRO A 123 -14.79 0.93 -15.85
CA PRO A 123 -13.53 0.28 -15.50
C PRO A 123 -12.63 1.14 -14.59
N GLN A 124 -12.57 2.45 -14.85
CA GLN A 124 -11.71 3.37 -14.11
C GLN A 124 -12.21 3.58 -12.67
N ASP A 125 -13.51 3.81 -12.49
CA ASP A 125 -14.07 4.05 -11.15
C ASP A 125 -13.93 2.81 -10.27
N PHE A 126 -14.10 1.61 -10.84
CA PHE A 126 -13.87 0.36 -10.12
C PHE A 126 -12.39 0.13 -9.82
N GLU A 127 -11.49 0.41 -10.76
CA GLU A 127 -10.05 0.30 -10.49
C GLU A 127 -9.65 1.20 -9.31
N ASP A 128 -10.17 2.43 -9.28
CA ASP A 128 -9.88 3.42 -8.25
C ASP A 128 -10.44 3.00 -6.89
N ALA A 129 -11.72 2.64 -6.86
CA ALA A 129 -12.39 2.19 -5.65
C ALA A 129 -11.71 0.96 -5.04
N ILE A 130 -11.33 -0.02 -5.87
CA ILE A 130 -10.64 -1.23 -5.42
C ILE A 130 -9.23 -0.91 -4.95
N LEU A 131 -8.47 -0.08 -5.68
CA LEU A 131 -7.10 0.28 -5.31
C LEU A 131 -7.05 1.07 -4.00
N GLU A 132 -8.04 1.94 -3.77
CA GLU A 132 -8.21 2.68 -2.52
C GLU A 132 -8.61 1.75 -1.37
N GLU A 133 -9.58 0.87 -1.60
CA GLU A 133 -10.02 -0.11 -0.60
C GLU A 133 -8.89 -1.07 -0.22
N ARG A 134 -8.08 -1.54 -1.19
CA ARG A 134 -6.87 -2.34 -0.95
C ARG A 134 -5.82 -1.58 -0.13
N ALA A 135 -5.63 -0.29 -0.39
CA ALA A 135 -4.70 0.55 0.38
C ALA A 135 -5.08 0.61 1.86
N LYS A 136 -6.38 0.76 2.14
CA LYS A 136 -6.93 0.86 3.48
C LYS A 136 -6.96 -0.50 4.19
N GLU A 137 -7.46 -1.52 3.50
CA GLU A 137 -7.63 -2.85 4.05
C GLU A 137 -6.28 -3.51 4.34
N LEU A 138 -5.34 -3.45 3.40
CA LEU A 138 -4.06 -4.14 3.46
C LEU A 138 -2.91 -3.23 3.92
N ALA A 139 -3.25 -2.13 4.61
CA ALA A 139 -2.28 -1.19 5.14
C ALA A 139 -1.24 -1.93 6.01
N PHE A 140 0.04 -1.62 5.78
CA PHE A 140 1.18 -2.18 6.50
C PHE A 140 1.45 -3.69 6.27
N GLU A 141 0.80 -4.34 5.31
CA GLU A 141 0.99 -5.77 5.01
C GLU A 141 1.97 -6.04 3.84
N GLY A 142 2.72 -5.02 3.39
CA GLY A 142 3.68 -5.16 2.30
C GLY A 142 3.06 -5.31 0.89
N LYS A 143 1.76 -5.05 0.74
CA LYS A 143 1.03 -5.23 -0.53
C LYS A 143 1.08 -4.01 -1.45
N ARG A 144 1.16 -2.80 -0.89
CA ARG A 144 0.94 -1.54 -1.60
C ARG A 144 1.84 -1.34 -2.82
N TRP A 145 3.13 -1.64 -2.70
CA TRP A 145 4.06 -1.51 -3.83
C TRP A 145 3.64 -2.38 -5.02
N PHE A 146 3.31 -3.64 -4.76
CA PHE A 146 2.94 -4.60 -5.79
C PHE A 146 1.58 -4.28 -6.41
N ASP A 147 0.64 -3.76 -5.61
CA ASP A 147 -0.65 -3.27 -6.12
C ASP A 147 -0.47 -2.10 -7.09
N LEU A 148 0.33 -1.10 -6.70
CA LEU A 148 0.64 0.05 -7.57
C LEU A 148 1.37 -0.40 -8.83
N LEU A 149 2.42 -1.22 -8.69
CA LEU A 149 3.21 -1.71 -9.82
C LEU A 149 2.36 -2.48 -10.84
N ARG A 150 1.45 -3.34 -10.35
CA ARG A 150 0.55 -4.13 -11.21
C ARG A 150 -0.46 -3.24 -11.92
N MET A 151 -1.02 -2.25 -11.23
CA MET A 151 -1.89 -1.23 -11.83
C MET A 151 -1.13 -0.43 -12.89
N GLY A 152 0.04 0.13 -12.55
CA GLY A 152 0.85 0.95 -13.43
C GLY A 152 1.40 0.20 -14.65
N ARG A 153 1.55 -1.13 -14.59
CA ARG A 153 1.96 -1.99 -15.72
C ARG A 153 0.80 -2.39 -16.63
N ARG A 154 -0.44 -2.40 -16.14
CA ARG A 154 -1.63 -2.86 -16.87
C ARG A 154 -1.76 -2.14 -18.21
N ASN A 155 -2.25 -2.86 -19.23
CA ASN A 155 -2.50 -2.33 -20.58
C ASN A 155 -1.31 -1.57 -21.18
N ASN A 156 -0.12 -2.18 -21.13
CA ASN A 156 1.13 -1.59 -21.63
C ASN A 156 1.43 -0.21 -21.01
N TYR A 157 1.43 -0.15 -19.68
CA TYR A 157 1.72 1.06 -18.91
C TYR A 157 0.72 2.21 -19.08
N ALA A 158 -0.54 1.91 -19.38
CA ALA A 158 -1.60 2.92 -19.54
C ALA A 158 -1.78 3.79 -18.28
N ASN A 159 -1.61 3.21 -17.09
CA ASN A 159 -1.82 3.89 -15.81
C ASN A 159 -0.50 4.30 -15.14
N LYS A 160 0.57 4.48 -15.94
CA LYS A 160 1.90 4.89 -15.46
C LYS A 160 1.85 6.19 -14.67
N ASP A 161 1.20 7.21 -15.22
CA ASP A 161 1.22 8.54 -14.62
C ASP A 161 0.51 8.55 -13.26
N LYS A 162 -0.58 7.80 -13.14
CA LYS A 162 -1.28 7.59 -11.87
C LYS A 162 -0.39 6.92 -10.82
N LEU A 163 0.37 5.89 -11.19
CA LEU A 163 1.36 5.28 -10.29
C LEU A 163 2.37 6.34 -9.82
N ILE A 164 2.93 7.13 -10.76
CA ILE A 164 3.94 8.13 -10.44
C ILE A 164 3.37 9.19 -9.49
N GLU A 165 2.16 9.68 -9.76
CA GLU A 165 1.47 10.66 -8.93
C GLU A 165 1.29 10.19 -7.49
N ILE A 166 0.82 8.94 -7.31
CA ILE A 166 0.67 8.33 -5.98
C ILE A 166 2.03 8.23 -5.28
N LEU A 167 3.08 7.81 -5.98
CA LEU A 167 4.41 7.61 -5.38
C LEU A 167 5.11 8.91 -4.98
N VAL A 168 4.86 10.00 -5.69
CA VAL A 168 5.52 11.30 -5.44
C VAL A 168 4.66 12.25 -4.60
N GLN A 169 3.46 11.83 -4.19
CA GLN A 169 2.56 12.64 -3.38
C GLN A 169 3.25 13.15 -2.11
N ASP A 170 3.89 12.23 -1.38
CA ASP A 170 4.53 12.48 -0.07
C ASP A 170 6.04 12.77 -0.17
N VAL A 171 6.57 12.88 -1.39
CA VAL A 171 7.97 13.28 -1.61
C VAL A 171 8.10 14.79 -1.41
N PRO A 172 9.15 15.31 -0.73
CA PRO A 172 9.39 16.75 -0.60
C PRO A 172 9.41 17.44 -1.97
N SER A 173 8.82 18.64 -2.07
CA SER A 173 8.69 19.37 -3.35
C SER A 173 10.01 19.55 -4.10
N SER A 174 11.13 19.73 -3.38
CA SER A 174 12.48 19.83 -3.95
C SER A 174 12.96 18.56 -4.66
N GLN A 175 12.39 17.40 -4.32
CA GLN A 175 12.78 16.10 -4.87
C GLN A 175 11.74 15.52 -5.84
N LYS A 176 10.51 16.06 -5.88
CA LYS A 176 9.42 15.54 -6.73
C LYS A 176 9.83 15.42 -8.19
N LEU A 177 10.49 16.43 -8.76
CA LEU A 177 10.94 16.42 -10.16
C LEU A 177 11.93 15.28 -10.44
N VAL A 178 12.94 15.12 -9.57
CA VAL A 178 13.95 14.07 -9.71
C VAL A 178 13.33 12.69 -9.59
N GLN A 179 12.43 12.48 -8.63
CA GLN A 179 11.76 11.19 -8.45
C GLN A 179 10.79 10.88 -9.60
N LYS A 180 10.04 11.88 -10.10
CA LYS A 180 9.23 11.72 -11.31
C LYS A 180 10.08 11.30 -12.51
N ALA A 181 11.24 11.95 -12.71
CA ALA A 181 12.15 11.61 -13.79
C ALA A 181 12.64 10.15 -13.69
N LYS A 182 13.04 9.69 -12.49
CA LYS A 182 13.46 8.28 -12.29
C LYS A 182 12.33 7.28 -12.53
N LEU A 183 11.12 7.59 -12.06
CA LEU A 183 9.96 6.70 -12.21
C LEU A 183 9.36 6.74 -13.63
N SER A 184 9.76 7.72 -14.46
CA SER A 184 9.22 7.88 -15.82
C SER A 184 9.56 6.72 -16.76
N ASN A 185 10.69 6.03 -16.50
CA ASN A 185 11.09 4.81 -17.17
C ASN A 185 10.59 3.60 -16.37
N PRO A 186 9.58 2.85 -16.87
CA PRO A 186 9.01 1.73 -16.13
C PRO A 186 9.97 0.57 -15.86
N LEU A 187 11.06 0.48 -16.63
CA LEU A 187 12.08 -0.54 -16.41
C LEU A 187 12.82 -0.32 -15.08
N GLY A 188 12.84 0.92 -14.57
CA GLY A 188 13.42 1.27 -13.27
C GLY A 188 12.55 0.91 -12.07
N TRP A 189 11.36 0.35 -12.29
CA TRP A 189 10.49 -0.12 -11.21
C TRP A 189 10.88 -1.51 -10.70
N TYR A 190 11.67 -2.26 -11.46
CA TYR A 190 12.10 -3.60 -11.09
C TYR A 190 13.45 -3.55 -10.38
N MET A 191 13.61 -4.35 -9.34
CA MET A 191 14.87 -4.42 -8.59
C MET A 191 16.01 -4.91 -9.50
N PRO A 192 17.24 -4.42 -9.32
CA PRO A 192 18.38 -4.93 -10.06
C PRO A 192 18.67 -6.37 -9.65
N ILE A 193 19.15 -7.16 -10.62
CA ILE A 193 19.74 -8.47 -10.32
C ILE A 193 21.09 -8.21 -9.63
N TYR A 194 21.36 -8.95 -8.55
CA TYR A 194 22.61 -8.80 -7.81
C TYR A 194 23.81 -9.15 -8.71
N ILE A 195 24.82 -8.28 -8.74
CA ILE A 195 25.93 -8.38 -9.71
C ILE A 195 26.67 -9.72 -9.65
N ASN A 196 26.85 -10.27 -8.44
CA ASN A 196 27.52 -11.56 -8.28
C ASN A 196 26.74 -12.71 -8.93
N GLU A 197 25.41 -12.63 -9.06
CA GLU A 197 24.62 -13.66 -9.75
C GLU A 197 24.85 -13.60 -11.27
N ILE A 198 25.03 -12.40 -11.82
CA ILE A 198 25.37 -12.18 -13.24
C ILE A 198 26.79 -12.70 -13.52
N ASP A 199 27.74 -12.35 -12.66
CA ASP A 199 29.15 -12.78 -12.81
C ASP A 199 29.30 -14.31 -12.73
N ARG A 200 28.47 -14.95 -11.89
CA ARG A 200 28.46 -16.41 -11.73
C ARG A 200 27.74 -17.14 -12.87
N ASN A 201 26.74 -16.53 -13.50
CA ASN A 201 25.95 -17.16 -14.54
C ASN A 201 25.83 -16.25 -15.77
N ARG A 202 26.63 -16.55 -16.80
CA ARG A 202 26.67 -15.83 -18.08
C ARG A 202 25.35 -15.85 -18.87
N ASN A 203 24.40 -16.71 -18.49
CA ASN A 203 23.07 -16.74 -19.10
C ASN A 203 22.10 -15.73 -18.47
N ILE A 204 22.46 -15.10 -17.36
CA ILE A 204 21.64 -14.08 -16.70
C ILE A 204 21.99 -12.71 -17.27
N THR A 205 20.97 -12.06 -17.84
CA THR A 205 21.05 -10.68 -18.30
C THR A 205 20.41 -9.76 -17.26
N GLN A 206 21.07 -8.64 -16.93
CA GLN A 206 20.52 -7.60 -16.06
C GLN A 206 19.19 -7.03 -16.60
N ASN A 207 18.43 -6.37 -15.74
CA ASN A 207 17.28 -5.57 -16.15
C ASN A 207 17.72 -4.36 -16.99
N PRO A 208 17.04 -4.08 -18.13
CA PRO A 208 17.40 -3.02 -19.09
C PRO A 208 17.77 -1.65 -18.49
N TYR A 209 17.07 -1.23 -17.44
CA TYR A 209 17.28 0.06 -16.78
C TYR A 209 18.68 0.25 -16.18
N TYR A 210 19.38 -0.84 -15.83
CA TYR A 210 20.67 -0.79 -15.13
C TYR A 210 21.87 -1.07 -16.04
N TYR A 211 21.67 -1.26 -17.35
CA TYR A 211 22.77 -1.43 -18.31
C TYR A 211 23.40 -0.10 -18.73
N GLU A 212 22.56 0.91 -18.88
CA GLU A 212 22.99 2.24 -19.29
C GLU A 212 23.19 3.06 -18.02
N GLY A 213 24.39 3.59 -17.82
CA GLY A 213 24.68 4.48 -16.71
C GLY A 213 23.79 5.72 -16.79
N ASN A 214 22.64 5.66 -16.11
CA ASN A 214 21.72 6.77 -15.89
C ASN A 214 22.22 7.68 -14.76
#